data_AF-A0A4X2LFN5-F1
#
_entry.id   AF-A0A4X2LFN5-F1
#
_cell.length_a   1.000
_cell.length_b   1.000
_cell.length_c   1.000
_cell.angle_alpha   90.00
_cell.angle_beta   90.00
_cell.angle_gamma   90.00
#
_symmetry.space_group_name_H-M   'P 1'
#
loop_
_entity.id
_entity.type
_entity.pdbx_description
1 polymer ?
#
loop_
_entity_poly.entity_id
_entity_poly.type
_entity_poly.pdbx_seq_one_letter_code
_entity_poly.pdbx_strand_id
1 'polypeptide(L)' 'MAYQLYRNTTLGNSLQESLDELIQSQQITPQLALQVLLQFDKAINSALAQRVRNRVNFRTLAPILQNE' A
#
# COMPACT_ATOMS: atom_id res chain seq x y z
N MET A 1 1.23 13.33 7.86
CA MET A 1 1.50 12.76 6.52
C MET A 1 1.34 11.25 6.60
N ALA A 2 0.62 10.63 5.65
CA ALA A 2 0.52 9.17 5.55
C ALA A 2 1.36 8.70 4.37
N TYR A 3 2.12 7.62 4.53
CA TYR A 3 2.95 7.06 3.45
C TYR A 3 2.08 6.37 2.40
N GLN A 4 2.32 6.67 1.13
CA GLN A 4 1.68 6.01 -0.03
C GLN A 4 2.36 4.70 -0.42
N LEU A 5 3.50 4.35 0.21
CA LEU A 5 4.27 3.14 -0.07
C LEU A 5 3.41 1.87 -0.03
N TYR A 6 2.42 1.83 0.87
CA TYR A 6 1.56 0.67 1.05
C TYR A 6 0.56 0.43 -0.08
N ARG A 7 0.42 1.36 -1.04
CA ARG A 7 -0.41 1.17 -2.24
C ARG A 7 0.14 0.06 -3.14
N ASN A 8 1.46 -0.13 -3.19
CA ASN A 8 2.12 -1.17 -3.98
C ASN A 8 2.21 -2.53 -3.25
N THR A 9 1.44 -2.71 -2.19
CA THR A 9 1.29 -4.02 -1.53
C THR A 9 0.12 -4.77 -2.13
N THR A 10 0.00 -6.07 -1.87
CA THR A 10 -1.16 -6.87 -2.34
C THR A 10 -2.49 -6.21 -2.00
N LEU A 11 -2.68 -5.75 -0.76
CA LEU A 11 -3.92 -5.09 -0.34
C LEU A 11 -4.17 -3.76 -1.07
N GLY A 12 -3.11 -2.96 -1.25
CA GLY A 12 -3.20 -1.69 -1.97
C GLY A 12 -3.47 -1.86 -3.47
N ASN A 13 -2.87 -2.87 -4.10
CA ASN A 13 -3.10 -3.20 -5.51
C ASN A 13 -4.53 -3.67 -5.75
N SER A 14 -5.02 -4.62 -4.94
CA SER A 14 -6.41 -5.09 -5.07
C SER A 14 -7.43 -3.96 -4.87
N LEU A 15 -7.17 -3.01 -3.97
CA LEU A 15 -8.01 -1.82 -3.83
C LEU A 15 -7.99 -0.94 -5.09
N GLN A 16 -6.81 -0.71 -5.68
CA GLN A 16 -6.68 0.09 -6.90
C GLN A 16 -7.39 -0.57 -8.09
N GLU A 17 -7.19 -1.88 -8.29
CA GLU A 17 -7.90 -2.67 -9.32
C GLU A 17 -9.42 -2.57 -9.16
N SER A 18 -9.92 -2.73 -7.93
CA SER A 18 -11.35 -2.57 -7.63
C SER A 18 -11.84 -1.15 -7.95
N LEU A 19 -11.07 -0.11 -7.62
CA LEU A 19 -11.42 1.28 -7.93
C LEU A 19 -11.42 1.54 -9.44
N ASP A 20 -10.47 0.96 -10.18
CA ASP A 20 -10.40 1.08 -11.64
C ASP A 20 -11.60 0.42 -12.32
N GLU A 21 -12.06 -0.74 -11.83
CA GLU A 21 -13.30 -1.38 -12.32
C GLU A 21 -14.53 -0.48 -12.09
N LEU A 22 -14.63 0.17 -10.93
CA LEU A 22 -15.72 1.12 -10.62
C LEU A 22 -15.66 2.39 -11.49
N ILE A 23 -14.46 2.83 -11.85
CA ILE A 23 -14.27 3.95 -12.79
C ILE A 23 -14.68 3.54 -14.20
N GLN A 24 -14.23 2.37 -14.66
CA GLN A 24 -14.54 1.86 -16.00
C GLN A 24 -16.04 1.63 -16.21
N SER A 25 -16.74 1.16 -15.17
CA SER A 25 -18.19 1.01 -15.14
C SER A 25 -18.95 2.33 -14.91
N GLN A 26 -18.25 3.47 -14.83
CA GLN A 26 -18.79 4.81 -14.61
C GLN A 26 -19.59 4.96 -13.30
N GLN A 27 -19.34 4.09 -12.32
CA GLN A 27 -20.00 4.13 -11.01
C GLN A 27 -19.38 5.19 -10.09
N ILE A 28 -18.09 5.48 -10.26
CA ILE A 28 -17.38 6.53 -9.52
C ILE A 28 -16.51 7.37 -10.45
N THR A 29 -16.14 8.56 -9.99
CA THR A 29 -15.18 9.42 -10.70
C THR A 29 -13.75 9.08 -10.30
N PRO A 30 -12.75 9.33 -11.18
CA PRO A 30 -11.34 9.17 -10.83
C PRO A 30 -10.92 10.00 -9.61
N GLN A 31 -11.51 11.19 -9.46
CA GLN A 31 -11.25 12.06 -8.30
C GLN A 31 -11.73 11.43 -7.00
N LEU A 32 -12.88 10.74 -7.01
CA LEU A 32 -13.38 10.03 -5.83
C LEU A 32 -12.48 8.85 -5.46
N ALA A 33 -12.03 8.07 -6.45
CA ALA A 33 -11.08 6.99 -6.23
C ALA A 33 -9.78 7.48 -5.58
N LEU A 34 -9.25 8.63 -6.02
CA LEU A 34 -8.09 9.26 -5.38
C LEU A 34 -8.36 9.62 -3.91
N GLN A 35 -9.55 10.12 -3.57
CA GLN A 35 -9.92 10.37 -2.16
C GLN A 35 -9.98 9.08 -1.34
N VAL A 36 -10.48 7.98 -1.92
CA VAL A 36 -10.47 6.67 -1.26
C VAL A 36 -9.04 6.21 -0.99
N LEU A 37 -8.13 6.37 -1.97
CA LEU A 37 -6.72 6.02 -1.77
C LEU A 37 -6.04 6.90 -0.71
N LEU A 38 -6.34 8.19 -0.65
CA LEU A 38 -5.85 9.07 0.43
C LEU A 38 -6.35 8.63 1.81
N GLN A 39 -7.57 8.10 1.89
CA GLN A 39 -8.12 7.57 3.12
C GLN A 39 -7.49 6.22 3.49
N PHE A 40 -7.24 5.36 2.49
CA PHE A 40 -6.50 4.12 2.66
C PHE A 40 -5.11 4.37 3.24
N ASP A 41 -4.36 5.36 2.72
CA ASP A 41 -3.03 5.70 3.22
C ASP A 41 -3.09 5.99 4.74
N LYS A 42 -4.03 6.83 5.18
CA LYS A 42 -4.20 7.15 6.62
C LYS A 42 -4.54 5.89 7.44
N ALA A 43 -5.46 5.07 6.93
CA ALA A 43 -5.95 3.90 7.63
C ALA A 43 -4.84 2.84 7.83
N ILE A 44 -4.09 2.50 6.77
CA ILE A 44 -3.06 1.46 6.85
C ILE A 44 -1.87 1.89 7.71
N ASN A 45 -1.45 3.15 7.60
CA ASN A 45 -0.39 3.71 8.44
C ASN A 45 -0.77 3.64 9.92
N SER A 46 -2.00 4.04 10.26
CA SER A 46 -2.53 3.98 11.63
C SER A 46 -2.65 2.53 12.12
N ALA A 47 -3.20 1.63 11.30
CA ALA A 47 -3.40 0.24 11.67
C ALA A 47 -2.07 -0.48 11.96
N LEU A 48 -1.06 -0.30 11.11
CA LEU A 48 0.27 -0.90 11.31
C LEU A 48 0.93 -0.36 12.59
N ALA A 49 0.88 0.96 12.82
CA ALA A 49 1.51 1.56 13.99
C ALA A 49 0.82 1.20 15.32
N GLN A 50 -0.51 1.09 15.33
CA GLN A 50 -1.28 0.93 16.56
C GLN A 50 -1.61 -0.53 16.90
N ARG A 51 -1.81 -1.38 15.88
CA ARG A 51 -2.36 -2.74 16.07
C ARG A 51 -1.30 -3.83 15.94
N VAL A 52 -0.22 -3.61 15.20
CA VAL A 52 0.83 -4.62 14.98
C VAL A 52 1.95 -4.43 15.99
N ARG A 53 2.23 -5.45 16.80
CA ARG A 53 3.31 -5.44 17.83
C ARG A 53 4.37 -6.52 17.62
N ASN A 54 4.16 -7.38 16.63
CA ASN A 54 5.00 -8.54 16.36
C ASN A 54 6.39 -8.07 15.88
N ARG A 55 7.44 -8.73 16.34
CA ARG A 55 8.82 -8.44 15.94
C ARG A 55 9.34 -9.57 15.07
N VAL A 56 10.08 -9.20 14.02
CA VAL A 56 10.73 -10.14 13.10
C VAL A 56 12.22 -9.84 13.12
N ASN A 57 13.04 -10.88 13.27
CA ASN A 57 14.48 -10.80 13.09
C ASN A 57 14.82 -11.52 11.79
N PHE A 58 15.59 -10.87 10.91
CA PHE A 58 16.11 -11.49 9.71
C PHE A 58 17.64 -11.50 9.75
N ARG A 59 18.26 -12.59 9.29
CA ARG A 59 19.70 -12.68 9.05
C ARG A 59 19.91 -12.99 7.58
N THR A 60 20.72 -12.17 6.92
CA THR A 60 21.14 -12.38 5.54
C THR A 60 22.65 -12.43 5.48
N LEU A 61 23.19 -13.29 4.63
CA LEU A 61 24.57 -13.13 4.17
C LEU A 61 24.57 -11.92 3.25
N ALA A 62 25.35 -10.89 3.59
CA ALA A 62 25.49 -9.74 2.71
C ALA A 62 25.97 -10.25 1.35
N PRO A 63 25.31 -9.89 0.23
CA PRO A 63 25.84 -10.25 -1.07
C PRO A 63 27.23 -9.66 -1.17
N ILE A 64 28.22 -10.53 -1.36
CA ILE A 64 29.57 -10.10 -1.71
C ILE A 64 29.37 -9.32 -3.01
N LEU A 65 29.61 -8.01 -2.98
CA LEU A 65 29.70 -7.21 -4.19
C LEU A 65 30.82 -7.85 -5.01
N GLN A 66 30.45 -8.71 -5.96
CA GLN A 66 31.34 -9.06 -7.05
C GLN A 66 31.47 -7.78 -7.85
N ASN A 67 32.52 -7.02 -7.53
CA ASN A 67 32.99 -5.91 -8.32
C ASN A 67 33.34 -6.49 -9.70
N GLU A 68 32.51 -6.22 -10.70
CA GLU A 68 32.97 -6.10 -12.08
C GLU A 68 33.18 -4.61 -12.39
#